data_AF-A0A532BZ54-F1
#
_entry.id   AF-A0A532BZ54-F1
#
_cell.length_a   1.000
_cell.length_b   1.000
_cell.length_c   1.000
_cell.angle_alpha   90.00
_cell.angle_beta   90.00
_cell.angle_gamma   90.00
#
_symmetry.space_group_name_H-M   'P 1'
#
loop_
_entity.id
_entity.type
_entity.pdbx_description
1 polymer ?
#
loop_
_entity_poly.entity_id
_entity_poly.type
_entity_poly.pdbx_seq_one_letter_code
_entity_poly.pdbx_strand_id
1 'polypeptide(L)'
;MEEARSVEIMEILVCTGGVLYGAVLAYGLRQQWRWMIDPPEWTSVIYFPTVVKMIWGPTHVRSFAYVTAYGSFAMSLFCLAQALVASF
;
A
#
# COMPACT_ATOMS: atom_id res chain seq x y z
N MET A 1 18.05 -10.61 23.82
CA MET A 1 16.69 -11.19 23.74
C MET A 1 15.62 -10.11 23.57
N GLU A 2 15.69 -8.97 24.24
CA GLU A 2 14.72 -7.86 24.03
C GLU A 2 14.80 -7.21 22.64
N GLU A 3 16.00 -6.98 22.09
CA GLU A 3 16.14 -6.36 20.76
C GLU A 3 15.48 -7.18 19.65
N ALA A 4 15.67 -8.51 19.65
CA ALA A 4 15.07 -9.40 18.66
C ALA A 4 13.52 -9.36 18.70
N ARG A 5 12.94 -9.39 19.91
CA ARG A 5 11.49 -9.25 20.09
C ARG A 5 10.97 -7.89 19.63
N SER A 6 11.74 -6.82 19.85
CA SER A 6 11.35 -5.47 19.43
C SER A 6 11.30 -5.32 17.90
N VAL A 7 12.23 -5.98 17.19
CA VAL A 7 12.29 -6.01 15.73
C VAL A 7 11.11 -6.80 15.16
N GLU A 8 10.79 -7.95 15.74
CA GLU A 8 9.67 -8.80 15.31
C GLU A 8 8.32 -8.10 15.46
N ILE A 9 8.07 -7.43 16.59
CA ILE A 9 6.85 -6.64 16.80
C ILE A 9 6.77 -5.50 15.78
N MET A 10 7.89 -4.83 15.51
CA MET A 10 7.95 -3.75 14.53
C MET A 10 7.63 -4.26 13.12
N GLU A 11 8.14 -5.43 12.73
CA GLU A 11 7.85 -6.06 11.44
C GLU A 11 6.36 -6.39 11.30
N ILE A 12 5.76 -7.02 12.32
CA ILE A 12 4.32 -7.33 12.34
C ILE A 12 3.49 -6.05 12.21
N LEU A 13 3.85 -4.99 12.94
CA LEU A 13 3.14 -3.70 12.89
C LEU A 13 3.24 -3.06 11.50
N VAL A 14 4.43 -3.05 10.90
CA VAL A 14 4.65 -2.49 9.56
C VAL A 14 3.85 -3.27 8.53
N CYS A 15 3.89 -4.60 8.57
CA CYS A 15 3.19 -5.43 7.58
C CYS A 15 1.67 -5.40 7.78
N THR A 16 1.19 -5.32 9.02
CA THR A 16 -0.24 -5.05 9.30
C THR A 16 -0.66 -3.68 8.75
N GLY A 17 0.16 -2.64 8.95
CA GLY A 17 -0.08 -1.31 8.41
C GLY A 17 -0.15 -1.31 6.88
N GLY A 18 0.74 -2.05 6.22
CA GLY A 18 0.73 -2.24 4.77
C GLY A 18 -0.52 -2.95 4.25
N VAL A 19 -1.01 -3.98 4.96
CA VAL A 19 -2.27 -4.67 4.63
C VAL A 19 -3.45 -3.71 4.73
N LEU A 20 -3.55 -2.96 5.82
CA LEU A 20 -4.62 -1.97 6.01
C LEU A 20 -4.56 -0.88 4.94
N TYR A 21 -3.37 -0.37 4.63
CA TYR A 21 -3.17 0.62 3.58
C TYR A 21 -3.62 0.11 2.21
N GLY A 22 -3.15 -1.07 1.79
CA GLY A 22 -3.56 -1.69 0.53
C GLY A 22 -5.06 -1.95 0.45
N ALA A 23 -5.68 -2.37 1.55
CA ALA A 23 -7.13 -2.59 1.63
C ALA A 23 -7.93 -1.29 1.47
N VAL A 24 -7.50 -0.21 2.15
CA VAL A 24 -8.11 1.13 2.02
C VAL A 24 -7.98 1.64 0.59
N LEU A 25 -6.82 1.47 -0.05
CA LEU A 25 -6.64 1.86 -1.45
C LEU A 25 -7.56 1.07 -2.39
N ALA A 26 -7.63 -0.26 -2.23
CA ALA A 26 -8.50 -1.10 -3.06
C ALA A 26 -9.97 -0.72 -2.87
N TYR A 27 -10.39 -0.45 -1.63
CA TYR A 27 -11.73 0.00 -1.32
C TYR A 27 -12.03 1.37 -1.92
N GLY A 28 -11.12 2.34 -1.78
CA GLY A 28 -11.27 3.68 -2.34
C GLY A 28 -11.34 3.69 -3.87
N LEU A 29 -10.60 2.81 -4.55
CA LEU A 29 -10.71 2.61 -5.99
C LEU A 29 -12.05 2.02 -6.41
N ARG A 30 -12.58 1.07 -5.63
CA ARG A 30 -13.91 0.50 -5.85
C ARG A 30 -15.01 1.54 -5.66
N GLN A 31 -14.86 2.43 -4.69
CA GLN A 31 -15.76 3.57 -4.43
C GLN A 31 -15.52 4.77 -5.35
N GLN A 32 -14.55 4.68 -6.26
CA GLN A 32 -14.18 5.75 -7.18
C GLN A 32 -13.88 7.09 -6.48
N TRP A 33 -13.15 7.05 -5.37
CA TRP A 33 -12.73 8.26 -4.67
C TRP A 33 -11.96 9.19 -5.62
N ARG A 34 -12.41 10.46 -5.69
CA ARG A 34 -11.87 11.45 -6.64
C ARG A 34 -10.35 11.60 -6.53
N TRP A 35 -9.82 11.64 -5.31
CA TRP A 35 -8.38 11.78 -5.09
C TRP A 35 -7.57 10.55 -5.53
N MET A 36 -8.19 9.39 -5.76
CA MET A 36 -7.49 8.20 -6.25
C MET A 36 -7.50 8.09 -7.77
N ILE A 37 -8.56 8.57 -8.41
CA ILE A 37 -8.73 8.60 -9.87
C ILE A 37 -8.01 9.81 -10.46
N ASP A 38 -8.09 10.94 -9.76
CA ASP A 38 -7.46 12.20 -10.14
C ASP A 38 -6.70 12.77 -8.93
N PRO A 39 -5.54 12.20 -8.58
CA PRO A 39 -4.80 12.62 -7.41
C PRO A 39 -4.23 14.04 -7.58
N PRO A 40 -4.28 14.87 -6.52
CA PRO A 40 -3.60 16.15 -6.52
C PRO A 40 -2.07 15.94 -6.42
N GLU A 41 -1.31 16.89 -6.94
CA GLU A 41 0.14 16.71 -7.13
C GLU A 41 0.94 16.52 -5.82
N TRP A 42 0.45 17.10 -4.73
CA TRP A 42 1.08 16.98 -3.41
C TRP A 42 1.05 15.55 -2.85
N THR A 43 0.18 14.65 -3.34
CA THR A 43 0.13 13.26 -2.86
C THR A 43 1.20 12.37 -3.50
N SER A 44 2.06 12.91 -4.37
CA SER A 44 3.17 12.18 -5.02
C SER A 44 4.12 11.51 -4.03
N VAL A 45 4.25 12.05 -2.81
CA VAL A 45 5.10 11.50 -1.74
C VAL A 45 4.53 10.20 -1.16
N ILE A 46 3.21 10.03 -1.17
CA ILE A 46 2.51 8.94 -0.49
C ILE A 46 1.76 8.00 -1.43
N TYR A 47 1.49 8.45 -2.66
CA TYR A 47 0.65 7.75 -3.64
C TYR A 47 1.33 7.74 -5.01
N PHE A 48 1.99 6.62 -5.31
CA PHE A 48 2.73 6.43 -6.56
C PHE A 48 1.93 6.76 -7.84
N PRO A 49 0.62 6.45 -7.96
CA PRO A 49 -0.17 6.81 -9.14
C PRO A 49 -0.22 8.32 -9.44
N THR A 50 0.04 9.19 -8.45
CA THR A 50 0.22 10.63 -8.67
C THR A 50 1.45 10.92 -9.53
N VAL A 51 2.55 10.19 -9.34
CA VAL A 51 3.75 10.34 -10.17
C VAL A 51 3.46 9.89 -11.60
N VAL A 52 2.70 8.80 -11.77
CA VAL A 52 2.24 8.35 -13.09
C VAL A 52 1.41 9.42 -13.77
N LYS A 53 0.52 10.09 -13.04
CA LYS A 53 -0.26 11.23 -13.56
C LYS A 53 0.65 12.35 -14.07
N MET A 54 1.67 12.73 -13.30
CA MET A 54 2.59 13.83 -13.65
C MET A 54 3.41 13.52 -14.91
N ILE A 55 3.84 12.28 -15.11
CA ILE A 55 4.73 11.90 -16.22
C ILE A 55 3.92 11.52 -17.48
N TRP A 56 2.86 10.72 -17.34
CA TRP A 56 2.13 10.10 -18.46
C TRP A 56 0.68 10.58 -18.61
N GLY A 57 0.24 11.53 -17.79
CA GLY A 57 -1.12 12.05 -17.78
C GLY A 57 -2.15 11.14 -17.10
N PRO A 58 -3.43 11.53 -17.08
CA PRO A 58 -4.47 10.88 -16.26
C PRO A 58 -4.90 9.50 -16.78
N THR A 59 -4.66 9.20 -18.06
CA THR A 59 -5.17 7.98 -18.72
C THR A 59 -4.70 6.69 -18.04
N HIS A 60 -3.47 6.66 -17.54
CA HIS A 60 -2.87 5.46 -16.96
C HIS A 60 -3.05 5.35 -15.45
N VAL A 61 -3.53 6.42 -14.78
CA VAL A 61 -3.61 6.50 -13.31
C VAL A 61 -4.43 5.36 -12.73
N ARG A 62 -5.57 5.04 -13.34
CA ARG A 62 -6.48 4.01 -12.83
C ARG A 62 -5.86 2.62 -12.86
N SER A 63 -5.20 2.26 -13.95
CA SER A 63 -4.56 0.94 -14.09
C SER A 63 -3.41 0.81 -13.09
N PHE A 64 -2.56 1.82 -13.00
CA PHE A 64 -1.46 1.84 -12.02
C PHE A 64 -1.95 1.88 -10.58
N ALA A 65 -3.05 2.58 -10.30
CA ALA A 65 -3.65 2.59 -8.98
C ALA A 65 -4.12 1.20 -8.54
N TYR A 66 -4.74 0.42 -9.42
CA TYR A 66 -5.08 -0.97 -9.11
C TYR A 66 -3.85 -1.82 -8.86
N VAL A 67 -2.82 -1.70 -9.71
CA VAL A 67 -1.56 -2.43 -9.51
C VAL A 67 -0.91 -2.07 -8.18
N THR A 68 -0.84 -0.79 -7.82
CA THR A 68 -0.28 -0.34 -6.55
C THR A 68 -1.11 -0.80 -5.36
N ALA A 69 -2.44 -0.70 -5.42
CA ALA A 69 -3.32 -1.12 -4.33
C ALA A 69 -3.26 -2.63 -4.08
N TYR A 70 -3.45 -3.44 -5.12
CA TYR A 70 -3.42 -4.90 -4.99
C TYR A 70 -1.99 -5.43 -4.76
N GLY A 71 -0.99 -4.82 -5.40
CA GLY A 71 0.42 -5.20 -5.22
C GLY A 71 0.89 -4.94 -3.79
N SER A 72 0.63 -3.75 -3.24
CA SER A 72 0.97 -3.43 -1.84
C SER A 72 0.21 -4.31 -0.86
N PHE A 73 -1.08 -4.56 -1.10
CA PHE A 73 -1.88 -5.46 -0.28
C PHE A 73 -1.30 -6.88 -0.25
N ALA A 74 -1.03 -7.46 -1.42
CA ALA A 74 -0.52 -8.84 -1.54
C ALA A 74 0.87 -8.99 -0.91
N MET A 75 1.78 -8.05 -1.16
CA MET A 75 3.12 -8.05 -0.56
C MET A 75 3.08 -7.92 0.96
N SER A 76 2.22 -7.03 1.47
CA SER A 76 2.09 -6.83 2.92
C SER A 76 1.44 -8.03 3.60
N LEU A 77 0.48 -8.67 2.94
CA LEU A 77 -0.15 -9.90 3.42
C LEU A 77 0.85 -11.05 3.48
N PHE A 78 1.69 -11.18 2.44
CA PHE A 78 2.76 -12.16 2.42
C PHE A 78 3.78 -11.92 3.54
N CYS A 79 4.22 -10.67 3.72
CA CYS A 79 5.09 -10.31 4.83
C CYS A 79 4.45 -10.67 6.19
N LEU A 80 3.19 -10.29 6.40
CA LEU A 80 2.49 -10.57 7.65
C LEU A 80 2.37 -12.08 7.90
N ALA A 81 2.09 -12.87 6.87
CA ALA A 81 2.05 -14.32 6.99
C ALA A 81 3.42 -14.91 7.38
N GLN A 82 4.51 -14.42 6.79
CA GLN A 82 5.86 -14.84 7.15
C GLN A 82 6.23 -14.46 8.58
N ALA A 83 5.96 -13.22 8.98
CA ALA A 83 6.23 -12.72 10.34
C ALA A 83 5.43 -13.52 11.38
N LEU A 84 4.17 -13.83 11.10
CA LEU A 84 3.34 -14.66 11.99
C LEU A 84 3.86 -16.10 12.07
N VAL A 85 4.24 -16.72 10.95
CA VAL A 85 4.80 -18.09 10.97
C VAL A 85 6.13 -18.14 11.71
N ALA A 86 6.97 -17.11 11.59
CA ALA A 86 8.25 -17.02 12.31
C ALA A 86 8.10 -16.80 13.83
N SER A 87 6.94 -16.29 14.26
CA SER A 87 6.63 -16.01 15.67
C SER A 87 6.18 -17.23 16.49
N PHE A 88 5.92 -18.37 15.84
CA PHE A 88 5.54 -19.65 16.46
C PHE A 88 6.73 -20.62 16.54
#